data_AF-A0AAU7GFP3-F1
#
_entry.id   AF-A0AAU7GFP3-F1
#
_cell.length_a   1.000
_cell.length_b   1.000
_cell.length_c   1.000
_cell.angle_alpha   90.00
_cell.angle_beta   90.00
_cell.angle_gamma   90.00
#
_symmetry.space_group_name_H-M   'P 1'
#
loop_
_entity.id
_entity.type
_entity.pdbx_description
1 polymer ?
#
loop_
_entity_poly.entity_id
_entity_poly.type
_entity_poly.pdbx_seq_one_letter_code
_entity_poly.pdbx_strand_id
1 'polypeptide(L)'
;MSEDVPVLSDALFEIFAGGSWVFLPALPARGLATELEADILDEQFSWCENPHLGQGAGLLVLTSSMNGWMLLHGASETVGGAAALLSEQRDVYRAMIDVRLPAMSWAFLERGAPTRSVSLELGDDGGLVARTSGHPLPFEVDGMAPPRTPAGLDSFFYPVAILGEHGVTVDDLERALDRPSVTLQVR
;
A
#
# COMPACT_ATOMS: atom_id res chain seq x y z
N MET A 1 -6.07 25.94 -7.25
CA MET A 1 -6.72 25.24 -8.37
C MET A 1 -7.34 23.99 -7.76
N SER A 2 -8.66 23.82 -7.82
CA SER A 2 -9.27 22.55 -7.46
C SER A 2 -9.01 21.60 -8.63
N GLU A 3 -7.82 21.01 -8.65
CA GLU A 3 -7.58 19.83 -9.49
C GLU A 3 -8.63 18.79 -9.12
N ASP A 4 -9.24 18.17 -10.13
CA ASP A 4 -10.30 17.18 -9.94
C ASP A 4 -9.77 16.05 -9.06
N VAL A 5 -10.14 16.04 -7.79
CA VAL A 5 -9.77 14.99 -6.85
C VAL A 5 -10.25 13.65 -7.44
N PRO A 6 -9.33 12.70 -7.69
CA PRO A 6 -9.66 11.46 -8.39
C PRO A 6 -10.66 10.65 -7.57
N VAL A 7 -11.49 9.87 -8.25
CA VAL A 7 -12.47 8.97 -7.63
C VAL A 7 -11.97 7.55 -7.79
N LEU A 8 -11.91 6.77 -6.71
CA LEU A 8 -11.61 5.34 -6.82
C LEU A 8 -12.79 4.61 -7.48
N SER A 9 -12.50 3.72 -8.42
CA SER A 9 -13.48 2.74 -8.86
C SER A 9 -13.82 1.76 -7.74
N ASP A 10 -14.91 1.02 -7.91
CA ASP A 10 -15.28 -0.05 -6.98
C ASP A 10 -14.18 -1.12 -6.87
N ALA A 11 -13.47 -1.42 -7.97
CA ALA A 11 -12.40 -2.41 -7.97
C ALA A 11 -11.19 -1.94 -7.14
N LEU A 12 -10.72 -0.70 -7.33
CA LEU A 12 -9.65 -0.14 -6.51
C LEU A 12 -10.08 0.04 -5.05
N PHE A 13 -11.34 0.43 -4.83
CA PHE A 13 -11.89 0.48 -3.49
C PHE A 13 -11.77 -0.90 -2.85
N GLU A 14 -12.23 -1.99 -3.47
CA GLU A 14 -12.15 -3.34 -2.90
C GLU A 14 -10.71 -3.79 -2.61
N ILE A 15 -9.78 -3.54 -3.53
CA ILE A 15 -8.37 -3.94 -3.39
C ILE A 15 -7.69 -3.24 -2.20
N PHE A 16 -7.98 -1.96 -1.99
CA PHE A 16 -7.36 -1.17 -0.93
C PHE A 16 -8.18 -1.10 0.35
N ALA A 17 -9.49 -1.40 0.32
CA ALA A 17 -10.40 -1.31 1.46
C ALA A 17 -10.08 -2.29 2.59
N GLY A 18 -9.32 -3.34 2.29
CA GLY A 18 -8.90 -4.32 3.27
C GLY A 18 -7.52 -4.86 2.95
N GLY A 19 -6.60 -4.74 3.89
CA GLY A 19 -5.32 -5.41 3.84
C GLY A 19 -4.15 -4.49 4.13
N SER A 20 -2.95 -5.02 3.91
CA SER A 20 -1.71 -4.28 4.08
C SER A 20 -0.86 -4.40 2.83
N TRP A 21 -0.08 -3.35 2.56
CA TRP A 21 0.86 -3.34 1.44
C TRP A 21 2.11 -2.54 1.74
N VAL A 22 3.15 -2.83 0.98
CA VAL A 22 4.35 -2.01 0.87
C VAL A 22 4.37 -1.37 -0.51
N PHE A 23 4.63 -0.08 -0.57
CA PHE A 23 4.94 0.67 -1.77
C PHE A 23 6.44 0.95 -1.81
N LEU A 24 7.08 0.53 -2.91
CA LEU A 24 8.53 0.50 -3.03
C LEU A 24 9.00 0.74 -4.47
N PRO A 25 10.25 1.19 -4.67
CA PRO A 25 10.84 1.31 -6.00
C PRO A 25 10.81 -0.03 -6.74
N ALA A 26 10.59 0.03 -8.05
CA ALA A 26 10.44 -1.16 -8.87
C ALA A 26 11.75 -1.95 -8.98
N LEU A 27 11.65 -3.26 -8.76
CA LEU A 27 12.76 -4.20 -8.81
C LEU A 27 12.35 -5.51 -9.50
N PRO A 28 13.30 -6.26 -10.08
CA PRO A 28 13.00 -7.59 -10.59
C PRO A 28 12.45 -8.49 -9.48
N ALA A 29 11.34 -9.19 -9.74
CA ALA A 29 10.68 -10.06 -8.75
C ALA A 29 11.63 -11.08 -8.12
N ARG A 30 12.56 -11.64 -8.90
CA ARG A 30 13.60 -12.56 -8.40
C ARG A 30 14.57 -11.92 -7.40
N GLY A 31 14.88 -10.63 -7.59
CA GLY A 31 15.71 -9.87 -6.66
C GLY A 31 14.99 -9.69 -5.32
N LEU A 32 13.72 -9.24 -5.38
CA LEU A 32 12.88 -9.11 -4.19
C LEU A 32 12.68 -10.45 -3.47
N ALA A 33 12.42 -11.53 -4.21
CA ALA A 33 12.29 -12.86 -3.63
C ALA A 33 13.57 -13.28 -2.90
N THR A 34 14.75 -12.99 -3.45
CA THR A 34 16.03 -13.32 -2.79
C THR A 34 16.20 -12.54 -1.49
N GLU A 35 15.90 -11.24 -1.50
CA GLU A 35 16.03 -10.38 -0.31
C GLU A 35 15.03 -10.73 0.79
N LEU A 36 13.84 -11.19 0.41
CA LEU A 36 12.79 -11.64 1.34
C LEU A 36 12.93 -13.12 1.73
N GLU A 37 14.00 -13.80 1.29
CA GLU A 37 14.18 -15.25 1.46
C GLU A 37 12.95 -16.07 1.04
N ALA A 38 12.30 -15.63 -0.03
CA ALA A 38 11.03 -16.13 -0.52
C ALA A 38 11.14 -16.96 -1.81
N ASP A 39 10.20 -17.88 -2.00
CA ASP A 39 10.03 -18.62 -3.23
C ASP A 39 8.95 -17.96 -4.11
N ILE A 40 9.16 -17.93 -5.44
CA ILE A 40 8.12 -17.52 -6.40
C ILE A 40 7.21 -18.73 -6.64
N LEU A 41 5.92 -18.60 -6.29
CA LEU A 41 4.93 -19.65 -6.46
C LEU A 41 4.20 -19.57 -7.81
N ASP A 42 3.83 -18.36 -8.21
CA ASP A 42 3.04 -18.10 -9.41
C ASP A 42 3.36 -16.70 -9.97
N GLU A 43 3.18 -16.52 -11.28
CA GLU A 43 3.41 -15.26 -12.01
C GLU A 43 2.31 -14.99 -13.06
N GLN A 44 1.19 -15.73 -13.03
CA GLN A 44 0.21 -15.79 -14.12
C GLN A 44 -1.09 -15.04 -13.80
N PHE A 45 -1.42 -14.87 -12.52
CA PHE A 45 -2.66 -14.19 -12.13
C PHE A 45 -2.55 -12.69 -12.34
N SER A 46 -3.63 -12.09 -12.88
CA SER A 46 -3.82 -10.65 -12.81
C SER A 46 -3.81 -10.20 -11.34
N TRP A 47 -3.44 -8.95 -11.07
CA TRP A 47 -3.38 -8.45 -9.70
C TRP A 47 -4.74 -8.55 -9.00
N CYS A 48 -5.83 -8.16 -9.67
CA CYS A 48 -7.17 -8.17 -9.08
C CYS A 48 -7.76 -9.58 -8.88
N GLU A 49 -7.35 -10.57 -9.68
CA GLU A 49 -7.85 -11.95 -9.58
C GLU A 49 -6.87 -12.88 -8.85
N ASN A 50 -5.79 -12.36 -8.27
CA ASN A 50 -4.80 -13.19 -7.58
C ASN A 50 -5.42 -13.83 -6.31
N PRO A 51 -5.52 -15.17 -6.24
CA PRO A 51 -6.20 -15.85 -5.14
C PRO A 51 -5.47 -15.72 -3.78
N HIS A 52 -4.22 -15.25 -3.79
CA HIS A 52 -3.40 -15.08 -2.60
C HIS A 52 -3.43 -13.65 -2.05
N LEU A 53 -4.16 -12.73 -2.68
CA LEU A 53 -4.23 -11.34 -2.24
C LEU A 53 -4.81 -11.24 -0.81
N GLY A 54 -3.98 -10.74 0.12
CA GLY A 54 -4.37 -10.60 1.53
C GLY A 54 -4.56 -11.91 2.30
N GLN A 55 -4.16 -13.06 1.74
CA GLN A 55 -4.35 -14.38 2.35
C GLN A 55 -3.05 -14.93 2.94
N GLY A 56 -3.19 -15.77 3.98
CA GLY A 56 -2.14 -16.68 4.46
C GLY A 56 -0.92 -16.03 5.13
N ALA A 57 -0.38 -16.70 6.15
CA ALA A 57 0.90 -16.29 6.72
C ALA A 57 2.03 -16.57 5.71
N GLY A 58 2.90 -15.60 5.49
CA GLY A 58 4.08 -15.73 4.62
C GLY A 58 3.79 -15.52 3.13
N LEU A 59 2.54 -15.34 2.70
CA LEU A 59 2.21 -15.06 1.31
C LEU A 59 2.21 -13.56 1.03
N LEU A 60 2.79 -13.19 -0.11
CA LEU A 60 2.81 -11.82 -0.62
C LEU A 60 2.48 -11.80 -2.10
N VAL A 61 1.77 -10.78 -2.55
CA VAL A 61 1.43 -10.54 -3.96
C VAL A 61 2.11 -9.26 -4.41
N LEU A 62 3.03 -9.37 -5.36
CA LEU A 62 3.79 -8.28 -5.93
C LEU A 62 3.16 -7.85 -7.26
N THR A 63 2.82 -6.57 -7.40
CA THR A 63 2.29 -6.02 -8.65
C THR A 63 3.37 -5.86 -9.70
N SER A 64 2.96 -5.80 -10.97
CA SER A 64 3.81 -5.22 -12.02
C SER A 64 4.21 -3.78 -11.69
N SER A 65 5.27 -3.28 -12.34
CA SER A 65 5.70 -1.90 -12.13
C SER A 65 4.71 -0.88 -12.68
N MET A 66 4.48 0.18 -11.89
CA MET A 66 3.71 1.37 -12.21
C MET A 66 4.61 2.58 -12.03
N ASN A 67 4.99 3.24 -13.12
CA ASN A 67 5.86 4.42 -13.13
C ASN A 67 7.15 4.29 -12.28
N GLY A 68 7.84 3.15 -12.36
CA GLY A 68 9.07 2.92 -11.59
C GLY A 68 8.84 2.51 -10.13
N TRP A 69 7.59 2.26 -9.73
CA TRP A 69 7.20 1.75 -8.41
C TRP A 69 6.42 0.44 -8.53
N MET A 70 6.17 -0.22 -7.41
CA MET A 70 5.33 -1.42 -7.30
C MET A 70 4.71 -1.53 -5.90
N LEU A 71 3.71 -2.39 -5.77
CA LEU A 71 3.05 -2.72 -4.51
C LEU A 71 3.27 -4.18 -4.15
N LEU A 72 3.49 -4.44 -2.87
CA LEU A 72 3.62 -5.77 -2.28
C LEU A 72 2.52 -5.95 -1.24
N HIS A 73 1.45 -6.67 -1.58
CA HIS A 73 0.28 -6.90 -0.74
C HIS A 73 0.40 -8.19 0.07
N GLY A 74 -0.25 -8.25 1.22
CA GLY A 74 -0.37 -9.48 2.00
C GLY A 74 -1.02 -9.26 3.36
N ALA A 75 -0.92 -10.27 4.21
CA ALA A 75 -1.34 -10.15 5.61
C ALA A 75 -0.47 -9.12 6.36
N SER A 76 -1.06 -8.39 7.31
CA SER A 76 -0.40 -7.28 8.00
C SER A 76 0.93 -7.66 8.65
N GLU A 77 1.02 -8.83 9.28
CA GLU A 77 2.26 -9.33 9.88
C GLU A 77 3.35 -9.58 8.83
N THR A 78 3.01 -10.28 7.74
CA THR A 78 3.94 -10.61 6.66
C THR A 78 4.42 -9.36 5.93
N VAL A 79 3.50 -8.43 5.66
CA VAL A 79 3.82 -7.11 5.08
C VAL A 79 4.69 -6.29 6.03
N GLY A 80 4.42 -6.33 7.33
CA GLY A 80 5.22 -5.65 8.35
C GLY A 80 6.67 -6.14 8.37
N GLY A 81 6.87 -7.45 8.37
CA GLY A 81 8.20 -8.07 8.29
C GLY A 81 8.92 -7.77 6.98
N ALA A 82 8.23 -7.92 5.85
CA ALA A 82 8.78 -7.60 4.54
C ALA A 82 9.19 -6.12 4.43
N ALA A 83 8.34 -5.20 4.92
CA ALA A 83 8.66 -3.77 4.92
C ALA A 83 9.93 -3.47 5.73
N ALA A 84 10.08 -4.07 6.91
CA ALA A 84 11.27 -3.88 7.74
C ALA A 84 12.54 -4.34 7.00
N LEU A 85 12.55 -5.57 6.47
CA LEU A 85 13.69 -6.13 5.72
C LEU A 85 14.03 -5.31 4.47
N LEU A 86 13.04 -5.00 3.63
CA LEU A 86 13.24 -4.20 2.44
C LEU A 86 13.76 -2.80 2.79
N SER A 87 13.27 -2.24 3.90
CA SER A 87 13.66 -0.91 4.34
C SER A 87 15.13 -0.78 4.75
N GLU A 88 15.83 -1.89 5.00
CA GLU A 88 17.27 -1.87 5.30
C GLU A 88 18.10 -1.37 4.11
N GLN A 89 17.61 -1.57 2.89
CA GLN A 89 18.34 -1.26 1.65
C GLN A 89 17.76 -0.10 0.86
N ARG A 90 16.50 0.25 1.09
CA ARG A 90 15.80 1.33 0.36
C ARG A 90 14.69 1.90 1.20
N ASP A 91 14.25 3.10 0.86
CA ASP A 91 13.11 3.68 1.54
C ASP A 91 11.82 3.04 1.03
N VAL A 92 10.89 2.74 1.95
CA VAL A 92 9.60 2.12 1.61
C VAL A 92 8.47 2.74 2.40
N TYR A 93 7.27 2.68 1.84
CA TYR A 93 6.04 3.08 2.52
C TYR A 93 5.22 1.83 2.82
N ARG A 94 4.90 1.60 4.08
CA ARG A 94 3.98 0.54 4.50
C ARG A 94 2.64 1.15 4.80
N ALA A 95 1.55 0.55 4.34
CA ALA A 95 0.20 0.97 4.67
C ALA A 95 -0.71 -0.21 5.01
N MET A 96 -1.77 0.10 5.75
CA MET A 96 -2.88 -0.78 6.06
C MET A 96 -4.16 0.03 6.08
N ILE A 97 -5.22 -0.51 5.51
CA ILE A 97 -6.59 0.01 5.61
C ILE A 97 -7.51 -1.16 5.99
N ASP A 98 -8.44 -0.91 6.91
CA ASP A 98 -9.60 -1.76 7.15
C ASP A 98 -10.84 -0.87 7.21
N VAL A 99 -11.70 -0.94 6.19
CA VAL A 99 -12.94 -0.15 6.15
C VAL A 99 -14.09 -0.75 6.97
N ARG A 100 -13.99 -2.03 7.40
CA ARG A 100 -15.03 -2.66 8.24
C ARG A 100 -14.95 -2.14 9.67
N LEU A 101 -13.73 -1.85 10.11
CA LEU A 101 -13.43 -1.10 11.32
C LEU A 101 -12.65 0.14 10.90
N PRO A 102 -13.33 1.20 10.39
CA PRO A 102 -12.71 2.30 9.67
C PRO A 102 -11.42 2.80 10.34
N ALA A 103 -10.32 2.30 9.81
CA ALA A 103 -8.99 2.51 10.33
C ALA A 103 -8.00 2.45 9.18
N MET A 104 -6.98 3.29 9.30
CA MET A 104 -5.87 3.33 8.39
C MET A 104 -4.60 3.55 9.20
N SER A 105 -3.51 2.94 8.75
CA SER A 105 -2.18 3.34 9.18
C SER A 105 -1.23 3.35 8.00
N TRP A 106 -0.27 4.26 8.03
CA TRP A 106 0.88 4.19 7.16
C TRP A 106 2.16 4.58 7.89
N ALA A 107 3.27 4.11 7.38
CA ALA A 107 4.59 4.45 7.86
C ALA A 107 5.57 4.57 6.69
N PHE A 108 6.48 5.53 6.80
CA PHE A 108 7.69 5.58 5.99
C PHE A 108 8.82 4.96 6.78
N LEU A 109 9.52 4.01 6.16
CA LEU A 109 10.60 3.27 6.80
C LEU A 109 11.92 3.54 6.09
N GLU A 110 12.95 3.77 6.90
CA GLU A 110 14.33 3.92 6.47
C GLU A 110 15.21 3.05 7.38
N ARG A 111 16.15 2.31 6.78
CA ARG A 111 17.17 1.52 7.50
C ARG A 111 16.55 0.55 8.52
N GLY A 112 15.48 -0.14 8.16
CA GLY A 112 14.83 -1.14 9.00
C GLY A 112 13.78 -0.59 9.98
N ALA A 113 13.58 0.73 10.07
CA ALA A 113 12.76 1.33 11.12
C ALA A 113 11.80 2.42 10.59
N PRO A 114 10.61 2.56 11.19
CA PRO A 114 9.70 3.65 10.85
C PRO A 114 10.26 5.00 11.33
N THR A 115 10.45 5.94 10.41
CA THR A 115 10.88 7.33 10.71
C THR A 115 9.71 8.31 10.71
N ARG A 116 8.60 7.95 10.06
CA ARG A 116 7.30 8.63 10.11
C ARG A 116 6.19 7.60 10.19
N SER A 117 5.19 7.83 11.03
CA SER A 117 3.99 6.98 11.09
C SER A 117 2.75 7.79 11.42
N VAL A 118 1.65 7.42 10.78
CA VAL A 118 0.33 8.00 11.00
C VAL A 118 -0.67 6.86 11.14
N SER A 119 -1.57 6.98 12.10
CA SER A 119 -2.72 6.11 12.26
C SER A 119 -3.96 6.97 12.42
N LEU A 120 -5.02 6.59 11.72
CA LEU A 120 -6.32 7.23 11.75
C LEU A 120 -7.35 6.15 12.05
N GLU A 121 -8.24 6.40 13.01
CA GLU A 121 -9.34 5.50 13.34
C GLU A 121 -10.61 6.32 13.60
N LEU A 122 -11.77 5.70 13.37
CA LEU A 122 -13.05 6.25 13.79
C LEU A 122 -13.25 5.99 15.30
N GLY A 123 -13.37 7.07 16.08
CA GLY A 123 -13.65 7.00 17.51
C GLY A 123 -15.11 6.67 17.81
N ASP A 124 -15.38 6.32 19.07
CA ASP A 124 -16.71 5.92 19.55
C ASP A 124 -17.77 7.03 19.40
N ASP A 125 -17.36 8.29 19.35
CA ASP A 125 -18.21 9.47 19.14
C ASP A 125 -18.44 9.81 17.66
N GLY A 126 -17.90 9.00 16.75
CA GLY A 126 -17.90 9.26 15.31
C GLY A 126 -16.87 10.29 14.84
N GLY A 127 -16.03 10.80 15.74
CA GLY A 127 -14.91 11.67 15.41
C GLY A 127 -13.71 10.88 14.88
N LEU A 128 -12.89 11.52 14.05
CA LEU A 128 -11.63 10.92 13.61
C LEU A 128 -10.55 11.14 14.67
N VAL A 129 -9.88 10.05 15.06
CA VAL A 129 -8.75 10.08 15.99
C VAL A 129 -7.47 9.82 15.20
N ALA A 130 -6.58 10.81 15.17
CA ALA A 130 -5.28 10.70 14.53
C ALA A 130 -4.16 10.54 15.58
N ARG A 131 -3.27 9.56 15.35
CA ARG A 131 -2.02 9.38 16.11
C ARG A 131 -0.86 9.48 15.14
N THR A 132 0.12 10.31 15.45
CA THR A 132 1.26 10.56 14.56
C THR A 132 2.57 10.50 15.32
N SER A 133 3.61 9.97 14.69
CA SER A 133 4.99 9.93 15.20
C SER A 133 5.98 10.32 14.10
N GLY A 134 7.12 10.88 14.49
CA GLY A 134 8.15 11.36 13.54
C GLY A 134 7.82 12.70 12.89
N HIS A 135 8.77 13.22 12.11
CA HIS A 135 8.61 14.48 11.40
C HIS A 135 7.77 14.30 10.13
N PRO A 136 6.86 15.24 9.81
CA PRO A 136 6.12 15.20 8.55
C PRO A 136 7.07 15.18 7.34
N LEU A 137 6.73 14.38 6.34
CA LEU A 137 7.42 14.37 5.05
C LEU A 137 7.03 15.63 4.23
N PRO A 138 7.85 16.04 3.24
CA PRO A 138 7.59 17.27 2.47
C PRO A 138 6.18 17.35 1.88
N PHE A 139 5.69 16.26 1.28
CA PHE A 139 4.35 16.20 0.68
C PHE A 139 3.20 16.35 1.72
N GLU A 140 3.45 16.03 2.99
CA GLU A 140 2.44 16.22 4.04
C GLU A 140 2.23 17.70 4.34
N VAL A 141 3.28 18.53 4.16
CA VAL A 141 3.25 19.98 4.39
C VAL A 141 2.56 20.72 3.25
N ASP A 142 2.81 20.28 2.03
CA ASP A 142 2.21 20.87 0.82
C ASP A 142 0.71 20.56 0.70
N GLY A 143 0.26 19.50 1.40
CA GLY A 143 -1.14 19.12 1.53
C GLY A 143 -1.61 18.29 0.36
N MET A 144 -1.79 16.98 0.59
CA MET A 144 -2.37 16.07 -0.39
C MET A 144 -3.86 15.87 -0.16
N ALA A 145 -4.63 15.84 -1.24
CA ALA A 145 -6.03 15.44 -1.20
C ALA A 145 -6.13 13.92 -1.39
N PRO A 146 -6.73 13.16 -0.44
CA PRO A 146 -7.04 11.75 -0.68
C PRO A 146 -8.03 11.61 -1.83
N PRO A 147 -8.03 10.46 -2.53
CA PRO A 147 -9.04 10.21 -3.55
C PRO A 147 -10.43 10.15 -2.91
N ARG A 148 -11.43 10.57 -3.68
CA ARG A 148 -12.84 10.42 -3.31
C ARG A 148 -13.26 8.97 -3.40
N THR A 149 -14.10 8.57 -2.48
CA THR A 149 -14.64 7.21 -2.39
C THR A 149 -16.17 7.23 -2.46
N PRO A 150 -16.80 6.16 -2.97
CA PRO A 150 -18.27 6.08 -3.02
C PRO A 150 -18.95 6.19 -1.64
N ALA A 151 -18.26 5.82 -0.57
CA ALA A 151 -18.78 5.74 0.79
C ALA A 151 -18.39 6.93 1.70
N GLY A 152 -17.70 7.95 1.18
CA GLY A 152 -17.23 9.09 1.98
C GLY A 152 -16.15 8.73 3.00
N LEU A 153 -15.38 7.67 2.72
CA LEU A 153 -14.27 7.15 3.53
C LEU A 153 -12.91 7.74 3.11
N ASP A 154 -12.92 8.87 2.40
CA ASP A 154 -11.77 9.46 1.70
C ASP A 154 -10.53 9.56 2.59
N SER A 155 -10.68 10.01 3.84
CA SER A 155 -9.59 10.14 4.81
C SER A 155 -8.82 8.84 5.08
N PHE A 156 -9.49 7.69 5.01
CA PHE A 156 -8.85 6.38 5.21
C PHE A 156 -8.01 5.96 4.00
N PHE A 157 -8.27 6.51 2.82
CA PHE A 157 -7.52 6.24 1.60
C PHE A 157 -6.37 7.23 1.36
N TYR A 158 -5.98 8.00 2.38
CA TYR A 158 -4.77 8.84 2.34
C TYR A 158 -3.52 8.10 1.84
N PRO A 159 -3.26 6.83 2.20
CA PRO A 159 -2.13 6.10 1.65
C PRO A 159 -2.14 5.99 0.13
N VAL A 160 -3.31 5.99 -0.53
CA VAL A 160 -3.41 6.00 -2.00
C VAL A 160 -2.95 7.34 -2.59
N ALA A 161 -3.13 8.46 -1.88
CA ALA A 161 -2.59 9.75 -2.32
C ALA A 161 -1.05 9.79 -2.27
N ILE A 162 -0.42 9.06 -1.34
CA ILE A 162 1.05 8.91 -1.28
C ILE A 162 1.56 8.29 -2.61
N LEU A 163 0.85 7.31 -3.17
CA LEU A 163 1.23 6.73 -4.47
C LEU A 163 1.23 7.79 -5.58
N GLY A 164 0.23 8.68 -5.57
CA GLY A 164 0.10 9.80 -6.50
C GLY A 164 1.25 10.81 -6.41
N GLU A 165 1.71 11.13 -5.21
CA GLU A 165 2.90 11.97 -4.99
C GLU A 165 4.15 11.38 -5.65
N HIS A 166 4.24 10.05 -5.69
CA HIS A 166 5.33 9.34 -6.36
C HIS A 166 5.05 9.05 -7.84
N GLY A 167 4.03 9.69 -8.42
CA GLY A 167 3.70 9.63 -9.83
C GLY A 167 2.89 8.41 -10.26
N VAL A 168 2.35 7.62 -9.32
CA VAL A 168 1.43 6.51 -9.63
C VAL A 168 -0.01 7.00 -9.53
N THR A 169 -0.62 7.26 -10.67
CA THR A 169 -1.99 7.82 -10.75
C THR A 169 -3.06 6.75 -10.51
N VAL A 170 -4.30 7.18 -10.23
CA VAL A 170 -5.44 6.25 -10.17
C VAL A 170 -5.61 5.49 -11.49
N ASP A 171 -5.42 6.13 -12.64
CA ASP A 171 -5.46 5.45 -13.94
C ASP A 171 -4.35 4.40 -14.10
N ASP A 172 -3.18 4.61 -13.51
CA ASP A 172 -2.10 3.62 -13.52
C ASP A 172 -2.46 2.41 -12.65
N LEU A 173 -3.11 2.64 -11.51
CA LEU A 173 -3.61 1.58 -10.64
C LEU A 173 -4.71 0.77 -11.33
N GLU A 174 -5.68 1.43 -11.97
CA GLU A 174 -6.73 0.76 -12.76
C GLU A 174 -6.12 -0.15 -13.83
N ARG A 175 -5.18 0.39 -14.62
CA ARG A 175 -4.50 -0.40 -15.65
C ARG A 175 -3.64 -1.52 -15.08
N ALA A 176 -3.23 -1.45 -13.81
CA ALA A 176 -2.43 -2.47 -13.17
C ALA A 176 -3.26 -3.65 -12.65
N LEU A 177 -4.57 -3.47 -12.41
CA LEU A 177 -5.45 -4.54 -11.95
C LEU A 177 -5.41 -5.75 -12.90
N ASP A 178 -5.44 -5.49 -14.20
CA ASP A 178 -5.42 -6.53 -15.24
C ASP A 178 -4.01 -7.04 -15.58
N ARG A 179 -2.96 -6.47 -14.99
CA ARG A 179 -1.58 -6.89 -15.28
C ARG A 179 -1.20 -8.09 -14.42
N PRO A 180 -0.31 -8.97 -14.93
CA PRO A 180 0.23 -10.06 -14.15
C PRO A 180 0.88 -9.58 -12.85
N SER A 181 0.66 -10.37 -11.80
CA SER A 181 1.25 -10.23 -10.47
C SER A 181 2.08 -11.46 -10.14
N VAL A 182 3.00 -11.32 -9.19
CA VAL A 182 3.88 -12.41 -8.74
C VAL A 182 3.52 -12.77 -7.30
N THR A 183 3.25 -14.04 -7.06
CA THR A 183 3.01 -14.58 -5.72
C THR A 183 4.32 -15.08 -5.13
N LEU A 184 4.68 -14.55 -3.97
CA LEU A 184 5.85 -14.92 -3.18
C LEU A 184 5.42 -15.66 -1.92
N GLN A 185 6.20 -16.67 -1.52
CA GLN A 185 6.09 -17.36 -0.24
C GLN A 185 7.37 -17.14 0.56
N VAL A 186 7.28 -16.30 1.59
CA VAL A 186 8.31 -16.10 2.62
C VAL A 186 8.34 -17.33 3.53
N ARG A 187 9.54 -17.74 3.95
CA ARG A 187 9.79 -18.91 4.79
C ARG A 187 9.85 -18.58 6.28
#